data_AF-A0A6C0EKZ4-F1
#
_entry.id   AF-A0A6C0EKZ4-F1
#
_cell.length_a   1.000
_cell.length_b   1.000
_cell.length_c   1.000
_cell.angle_alpha   90.00
_cell.angle_beta   90.00
_cell.angle_gamma   90.00
#
_symmetry.space_group_name_H-M   'P 1'
#
loop_
_entity.id
_entity.type
_entity.pdbx_description
1 polymer ?
#
loop_
_entity_poly.entity_id
_entity_poly.type
_entity_poly.pdbx_seq_one_letter_code
_entity_poly.pdbx_strand_id
1 'polypeptide(L)'
;MEAIDDKILEKLFSSIQTLQDKYCQLEEKCKFLEDNFQQANEINRNKKERNDNHEDFSQLTKNTSYSVFVEEIEIGDEHLQIYYDNSYEDAFIKTIERVLSFQESEDIPFHRSESKKLMFYEKGKWEQMTKVQIENFVYNIHTKVMQHVLTWQQSHNEELECSEKMQQWFHVLLKKLTTRRSFSIDKVKKRISSIMEFNNKFD
;
A
#
# COMPACT_ATOMS: atom_id res chain seq x y z
N MET A 1 -22.80 19.85 -42.09
CA MET A 1 -22.85 18.66 -41.22
C MET A 1 -22.33 17.51 -42.04
N GLU A 2 -21.11 17.05 -41.76
CA GLU A 2 -20.58 15.83 -42.38
C GLU A 2 -21.37 14.65 -41.82
N ALA A 3 -21.97 13.85 -42.72
CA ALA A 3 -22.64 12.63 -42.34
C ALA A 3 -21.59 11.65 -41.82
N ILE A 4 -21.73 11.21 -40.57
CA ILE A 4 -20.91 10.15 -40.02
C ILE A 4 -21.18 8.90 -40.86
N ASP A 5 -20.15 8.39 -41.52
CA ASP A 5 -20.22 7.21 -42.38
C ASP A 5 -20.68 6.00 -41.55
N ASP A 6 -21.80 5.37 -41.92
CA ASP A 6 -22.42 4.26 -41.18
C ASP A 6 -21.43 3.10 -40.92
N LYS A 7 -20.43 2.94 -41.80
CA LYS A 7 -19.33 1.96 -41.61
C LYS A 7 -18.42 2.27 -40.43
N ILE A 8 -18.23 3.54 -40.07
CA ILE A 8 -17.46 3.96 -38.90
C ILE A 8 -18.25 3.68 -37.63
N LEU A 9 -19.56 3.94 -37.65
CA LEU A 9 -20.49 3.61 -36.57
C LEU A 9 -20.52 2.10 -36.30
N GLU A 10 -20.66 1.26 -37.33
CA GLU A 10 -20.63 -0.20 -37.17
C GLU A 10 -19.30 -0.72 -36.59
N LYS A 11 -18.16 -0.16 -37.04
CA LYS A 11 -16.85 -0.52 -36.47
C LYS A 11 -16.73 -0.13 -35.01
N LEU A 12 -17.21 1.05 -34.63
CA LEU A 12 -17.22 1.50 -33.24
C LEU A 12 -18.11 0.61 -32.36
N PHE A 13 -19.30 0.25 -32.82
CA PHE A 13 -20.17 -0.70 -32.11
C PHE A 13 -19.51 -2.06 -31.92
N SER A 14 -18.86 -2.62 -32.95
CA SER A 14 -18.14 -3.89 -32.81
C SER A 14 -16.96 -3.81 -31.83
N SER A 15 -16.29 -2.65 -31.78
CA SER A 15 -15.14 -2.42 -30.90
C SER A 15 -15.59 -2.27 -29.44
N ILE A 16 -16.70 -1.55 -29.21
CA ILE A 16 -17.33 -1.41 -27.90
C ILE A 16 -17.81 -2.76 -27.39
N GLN A 17 -18.46 -3.56 -28.25
CA GLN A 17 -18.92 -4.91 -27.88
C GLN A 17 -17.73 -5.79 -27.47
N THR A 18 -16.64 -5.78 -28.24
CA THR A 18 -15.43 -6.54 -27.93
C THR A 18 -14.78 -6.09 -26.62
N LEU A 19 -14.78 -4.79 -26.34
CA LEU A 19 -14.28 -4.23 -25.08
C LEU A 19 -15.15 -4.64 -23.89
N GLN A 20 -16.46 -4.64 -24.07
CA GLN A 20 -17.42 -5.04 -23.04
C GLN A 20 -17.29 -6.53 -22.71
N ASP A 21 -17.15 -7.38 -23.73
CA ASP A 21 -16.91 -8.82 -23.54
C ASP A 21 -15.59 -9.09 -22.80
N LYS A 22 -14.52 -8.37 -23.17
CA LYS A 22 -13.22 -8.46 -22.47
C LYS A 22 -13.31 -7.98 -21.02
N TYR A 23 -14.07 -6.91 -20.77
CA TYR A 23 -14.29 -6.38 -19.43
C TYR A 23 -15.01 -7.42 -18.55
N CYS A 24 -16.09 -8.02 -19.04
CA CYS A 24 -16.82 -9.07 -18.32
C CYS A 24 -15.92 -10.28 -18.01
N GLN A 25 -15.10 -10.72 -18.96
CA GLN A 25 -14.13 -11.80 -18.73
C GLN A 25 -13.07 -11.43 -17.68
N LEU A 26 -12.66 -10.16 -17.62
CA LEU A 26 -11.72 -9.68 -16.61
C LEU A 26 -12.36 -9.66 -15.23
N GLU A 27 -13.61 -9.18 -15.14
CA GLU A 27 -14.38 -9.13 -13.91
C GLU A 27 -14.61 -10.53 -13.31
N GLU A 28 -14.95 -11.51 -14.15
CA GLU A 28 -15.07 -12.92 -13.75
C GLU A 28 -13.74 -13.49 -13.23
N LYS A 29 -12.62 -13.18 -13.89
CA LYS A 29 -11.28 -13.60 -13.43
C LYS A 29 -10.90 -12.94 -12.11
N CYS A 30 -11.19 -11.65 -11.94
CA CYS A 30 -10.95 -10.95 -10.68
C CYS A 30 -11.75 -11.58 -9.55
N LYS A 31 -13.03 -11.86 -9.77
CA LYS A 31 -13.89 -12.51 -8.78
C LYS A 31 -13.39 -13.92 -8.40
N PHE A 32 -12.95 -14.70 -9.38
CA PHE A 32 -12.32 -16.00 -9.13
C PHE A 32 -11.02 -15.88 -8.31
N LEU A 33 -10.20 -14.87 -8.58
CA LEU A 33 -8.99 -14.61 -7.79
C LEU A 33 -9.31 -14.15 -6.37
N GLU A 34 -10.32 -13.31 -6.18
CA GLU A 34 -10.80 -12.89 -4.86
C GLU A 34 -11.32 -14.07 -4.04
N ASP A 35 -12.13 -14.95 -4.65
CA ASP A 35 -12.65 -16.15 -4.01
C ASP A 35 -11.52 -17.12 -3.62
N ASN A 36 -10.53 -17.31 -4.50
CA ASN A 36 -9.34 -18.11 -4.19
C ASN A 36 -8.50 -17.48 -3.07
N PHE A 37 -8.37 -16.16 -3.04
CA PHE A 37 -7.66 -15.45 -1.99
C PHE A 37 -8.38 -15.60 -0.64
N GLN A 38 -9.72 -15.53 -0.64
CA GLN A 38 -10.54 -15.75 0.56
C GLN A 38 -10.43 -17.21 1.06
N GLN A 39 -10.51 -18.20 0.16
CA GLN A 39 -10.35 -19.62 0.54
C GLN A 39 -8.93 -19.90 1.07
N ALA A 40 -7.90 -19.35 0.44
CA ALA A 40 -6.53 -19.44 0.94
C ALA A 40 -6.40 -18.83 2.35
N ASN A 41 -7.05 -17.69 2.60
CA ASN A 41 -7.08 -17.05 3.91
C ASN A 41 -7.81 -17.89 4.97
N GLU A 42 -8.93 -18.52 4.63
CA GLU A 42 -9.68 -19.37 5.56
C GLU A 42 -8.92 -20.67 5.91
N ILE A 43 -8.32 -21.31 4.91
CA ILE A 43 -7.47 -22.50 5.12
C ILE A 43 -6.24 -22.13 5.98
N ASN A 44 -5.65 -20.94 5.76
CA ASN A 44 -4.54 -20.45 6.58
C ASN A 44 -4.94 -20.10 8.01
N ARG A 45 -6.15 -19.56 8.25
CA ARG A 45 -6.69 -19.34 9.60
C ARG A 45 -6.81 -20.67 10.37
N ASN A 46 -7.34 -21.71 9.71
CA ASN A 46 -7.52 -23.03 10.32
C ASN A 46 -6.19 -23.76 10.58
N LYS A 47 -5.14 -23.49 9.79
CA LYS A 47 -3.77 -23.96 10.08
C LYS A 47 -3.07 -23.17 11.21
N LYS A 48 -3.44 -21.90 11.42
CA LYS A 48 -2.88 -21.02 12.46
C LYS A 48 -3.23 -21.50 13.88
N GLU A 49 -4.40 -22.11 14.06
CA GLU A 49 -4.80 -22.69 15.36
C GLU A 49 -3.98 -23.92 15.78
N ARG A 50 -3.15 -24.50 14.89
CA ARG A 50 -2.38 -25.73 15.16
C ARG A 50 -0.87 -25.57 15.29
N ASN A 51 -0.30 -24.39 14.99
CA ASN A 51 1.15 -24.13 15.06
C ASN A 51 1.45 -22.85 15.87
N ASP A 52 1.20 -22.88 17.17
CA ASP A 52 1.87 -22.00 18.15
C ASP A 52 3.26 -22.57 18.49
N ASN A 53 4.10 -22.75 17.47
CA ASN A 53 5.49 -23.14 17.70
C ASN A 53 6.32 -21.89 17.97
N HIS A 54 6.92 -21.88 19.16
CA HIS A 54 7.87 -20.92 19.70
C HIS A 54 9.13 -20.79 18.83
N GLU A 55 9.15 -19.90 17.84
CA GLU A 55 10.39 -19.46 17.21
C GLU A 55 10.99 -18.28 17.98
N ASP A 56 12.21 -18.48 18.50
CA ASP A 56 13.00 -17.43 19.14
C ASP A 56 13.46 -16.41 18.08
N PHE A 57 12.70 -15.32 17.95
CA PHE A 57 12.94 -14.28 16.96
C PHE A 57 14.33 -13.62 17.04
N SER A 58 15.03 -13.76 18.18
CA SER A 58 16.38 -13.19 18.36
C SER A 58 17.42 -13.79 17.41
N GLN A 59 17.14 -14.97 16.84
CA GLN A 59 18.00 -15.67 15.90
C GLN A 59 17.74 -15.28 14.43
N LEU A 60 16.65 -14.54 14.16
CA LEU A 60 16.32 -14.08 12.81
C LEU A 60 17.28 -12.96 12.39
N THR A 61 17.96 -13.12 11.26
CA THR A 61 18.76 -12.06 10.62
C THR A 61 18.02 -11.50 9.41
N LYS A 62 18.21 -10.21 9.12
CA LYS A 62 17.66 -9.55 7.92
C LYS A 62 18.80 -8.96 7.09
N ASN A 63 18.61 -8.94 5.77
CA ASN A 63 19.59 -8.36 4.84
C ASN A 63 19.66 -6.84 4.98
N THR A 64 18.53 -6.22 5.31
CA THR A 64 18.38 -4.77 5.34
C THR A 64 18.16 -4.28 6.77
N SER A 65 18.86 -3.20 7.14
CA SER A 65 18.59 -2.51 8.41
C SER A 65 17.39 -1.59 8.28
N TYR A 66 16.66 -1.38 9.36
CA TYR A 66 15.49 -0.49 9.42
C TYR A 66 15.78 0.90 8.86
N SER A 67 16.90 1.50 9.22
CA SER A 67 17.33 2.81 8.68
C SER A 67 17.41 2.82 7.16
N VAL A 68 18.10 1.83 6.58
CA VAL A 68 18.25 1.66 5.12
C VAL A 68 16.90 1.43 4.45
N PHE A 69 16.11 0.51 4.99
CA PHE A 69 14.77 0.23 4.48
C PHE A 69 13.91 1.50 4.42
N VAL A 70 13.87 2.31 5.48
CA VAL A 70 13.07 3.55 5.49
C VAL A 70 13.56 4.54 4.43
N GLU A 71 14.86 4.63 4.19
CA GLU A 71 15.45 5.49 3.16
C GLU A 71 15.13 5.00 1.74
N GLU A 72 15.04 3.69 1.53
CA GLU A 72 14.82 3.07 0.22
C GLU A 72 13.35 2.91 -0.17
N ILE A 73 12.39 3.18 0.74
CA ILE A 73 10.97 3.15 0.38
C ILE A 73 10.68 4.12 -0.77
N GLU A 74 10.25 3.57 -1.89
CA GLU A 74 9.81 4.32 -3.06
C GLU A 74 8.32 4.64 -2.94
N ILE A 75 7.96 5.87 -3.30
CA ILE A 75 6.58 6.35 -3.34
C ILE A 75 6.25 6.71 -4.79
N GLY A 76 5.42 5.90 -5.44
CA GLY A 76 4.84 6.17 -6.75
C GLY A 76 3.44 6.79 -6.73
N ASP A 77 2.87 6.99 -7.93
CA ASP A 77 1.57 7.62 -8.17
C ASP A 77 0.40 6.86 -7.53
N GLU A 78 0.49 5.53 -7.45
CA GLU A 78 -0.51 4.70 -6.79
C GLU A 78 -0.70 5.06 -5.32
N HIS A 79 0.35 5.55 -4.65
CA HIS A 79 0.25 6.02 -3.28
C HIS A 79 -0.54 7.31 -3.18
N LEU A 80 -0.41 8.22 -4.16
CA LEU A 80 -1.21 9.44 -4.18
C LEU A 80 -2.71 9.12 -4.27
N GLN A 81 -3.06 8.14 -5.11
CA GLN A 81 -4.43 7.64 -5.20
C GLN A 81 -4.90 7.01 -3.87
N ILE A 82 -4.06 6.23 -3.19
CA ILE A 82 -4.36 5.68 -1.87
C ILE A 82 -4.69 6.80 -0.86
N TYR A 83 -3.91 7.88 -0.84
CA TYR A 83 -4.16 9.04 0.02
C TYR A 83 -5.41 9.83 -0.37
N TYR A 84 -5.73 9.88 -1.67
CA TYR A 84 -6.97 10.47 -2.15
C TYR A 84 -8.20 9.66 -1.75
N ASP A 85 -8.16 8.33 -1.79
CA ASP A 85 -9.32 7.47 -1.54
C ASP A 85 -9.61 7.23 -0.05
N ASN A 86 -8.60 7.36 0.81
CA ASN A 86 -8.68 6.93 2.20
C ASN A 86 -8.54 8.09 3.20
N SER A 87 -8.78 7.80 4.48
CA SER A 87 -8.33 8.68 5.56
C SER A 87 -6.80 8.68 5.60
N TYR A 88 -6.19 9.75 6.13
CA TYR A 88 -4.72 9.83 6.22
C TYR A 88 -4.10 8.63 6.98
N GLU A 89 -4.76 8.19 8.06
CA GLU A 89 -4.30 7.05 8.87
C GLU A 89 -4.39 5.73 8.10
N ASP A 90 -5.51 5.49 7.44
CA ASP A 90 -5.69 4.28 6.62
C ASP A 90 -4.77 4.29 5.39
N ALA A 91 -4.58 5.46 4.76
CA ALA A 91 -3.70 5.63 3.61
C ALA A 91 -2.24 5.33 3.95
N PHE A 92 -1.76 5.80 5.10
CA PHE A 92 -0.42 5.46 5.59
C PHE A 92 -0.26 3.95 5.77
N ILE A 93 -1.22 3.28 6.42
CA ILE A 93 -1.14 1.83 6.63
C ILE A 93 -1.14 1.09 5.28
N LYS A 94 -2.03 1.45 4.37
CA LYS A 94 -2.10 0.85 3.03
C LYS A 94 -0.82 1.08 2.22
N THR A 95 -0.17 2.23 2.38
CA THR A 95 1.14 2.50 1.78
C THR A 95 2.18 1.51 2.29
N ILE A 96 2.25 1.32 3.61
CA ILE A 96 3.19 0.35 4.19
C ILE A 96 2.84 -1.09 3.81
N GLU A 97 1.56 -1.48 3.82
CA GLU A 97 1.10 -2.79 3.33
C GLU A 97 1.57 -3.04 1.91
N ARG A 98 1.41 -2.03 1.03
CA ARG A 98 1.79 -2.13 -0.38
C ARG A 98 3.29 -2.31 -0.55
N VAL A 99 4.09 -1.45 0.10
CA VAL A 99 5.56 -1.53 0.09
C VAL A 99 6.04 -2.91 0.56
N LEU A 100 5.50 -3.40 1.66
CA LEU A 100 5.91 -4.69 2.23
C LEU A 100 5.44 -5.89 1.40
N SER A 101 4.35 -5.77 0.65
CA SER A 101 3.81 -6.87 -0.18
C SER A 101 4.70 -7.19 -1.39
N PHE A 102 5.63 -6.30 -1.75
CA PHE A 102 6.54 -6.47 -2.87
C PHE A 102 7.98 -6.77 -2.45
N GLN A 103 8.24 -6.88 -1.15
CA GLN A 103 9.56 -7.19 -0.63
C GLN A 103 9.67 -8.64 -0.20
N GLU A 104 10.86 -9.21 -0.37
CA GLU A 104 11.20 -10.51 0.19
C GLU A 104 11.23 -10.42 1.73
N SER A 105 10.92 -11.53 2.40
CA SER A 105 10.81 -11.56 3.85
C SER A 105 12.11 -11.12 4.52
N GLU A 106 13.25 -11.55 3.98
CA GLU A 106 14.62 -11.28 4.43
C GLU A 106 14.97 -9.79 4.41
N ASP A 107 14.31 -9.01 3.57
CA ASP A 107 14.56 -7.57 3.41
C ASP A 107 13.63 -6.72 4.29
N ILE A 108 12.56 -7.29 4.84
CA ILE A 108 11.63 -6.61 5.73
C ILE A 108 12.22 -6.55 7.15
N PRO A 109 12.63 -5.38 7.67
CA PRO A 109 13.33 -5.25 8.95
C PRO A 109 12.36 -5.10 10.12
N PHE A 110 11.16 -5.69 10.02
CA PHE A 110 10.15 -5.62 11.06
C PHE A 110 9.78 -7.01 11.55
N HIS A 111 9.49 -7.10 12.84
CA HIS A 111 8.99 -8.33 13.44
C HIS A 111 8.04 -8.01 14.58
N ARG A 112 7.13 -8.94 14.88
CA ARG A 112 6.26 -8.85 16.04
C ARG A 112 6.73 -9.86 17.08
N SER A 113 7.22 -9.38 18.22
CA SER A 113 7.62 -10.27 19.31
C SER A 113 6.43 -11.06 19.86
N GLU A 114 6.72 -12.14 20.60
CA GLU A 114 5.71 -12.92 21.33
C GLU A 114 4.86 -12.06 22.27
N SER A 115 5.46 -11.02 22.87
CA SER A 115 4.76 -10.03 23.71
C SER A 115 3.95 -9.00 22.91
N LYS A 116 3.72 -9.25 21.61
CA LYS A 116 2.97 -8.41 20.67
C LYS A 116 3.56 -7.01 20.53
N LYS A 117 4.87 -6.87 20.72
CA LYS A 117 5.59 -5.62 20.53
C LYS A 117 6.18 -5.58 19.13
N LEU A 118 6.08 -4.41 18.50
CA LEU A 118 6.73 -4.14 17.23
C LEU A 118 8.24 -4.01 17.47
N MET A 119 8.99 -4.86 16.79
CA MET A 119 10.45 -4.90 16.79
C MET A 119 10.95 -4.46 15.41
N PHE A 120 12.13 -3.86 15.37
CA PHE A 120 12.83 -3.54 14.12
C PHE A 120 14.25 -4.09 14.16
N TYR A 121 14.77 -4.49 12.99
CA TYR A 121 16.12 -4.99 12.84
C TYR A 121 17.06 -3.85 12.47
N GLU A 122 18.10 -3.62 13.26
CA GLU A 122 19.06 -2.54 13.03
C GLU A 122 20.45 -3.03 13.41
N LYS A 123 21.40 -2.91 12.46
CA LYS A 123 22.82 -3.21 12.71
C LYS A 123 23.05 -4.56 13.39
N GLY A 124 22.36 -5.61 12.92
CA GLY A 124 22.57 -6.98 13.40
C GLY A 124 21.70 -7.40 14.59
N LYS A 125 20.85 -6.53 15.13
CA LYS A 125 20.04 -6.83 16.32
C LYS A 125 18.59 -6.38 16.19
N TRP A 126 17.72 -7.08 16.90
CA TRP A 126 16.33 -6.68 17.07
C TRP A 126 16.17 -5.70 18.23
N GLU A 127 15.53 -4.58 17.96
CA GLU A 127 15.23 -3.55 18.96
C GLU A 127 13.72 -3.29 19.03
N GLN A 128 13.23 -2.99 20.24
CA GLN A 128 11.81 -2.64 20.40
C GLN A 128 11.57 -1.22 19.90
N MET A 129 10.59 -1.05 19.03
CA MET A 129 10.24 0.27 18.51
C MET A 129 9.61 1.12 19.62
N THR A 130 10.20 2.28 19.87
CA THR A 130 9.71 3.31 20.78
C THR A 130 8.64 4.17 20.11
N LYS A 131 7.88 4.92 20.92
CA LYS A 131 6.89 5.88 20.42
C LYS A 131 7.50 6.88 19.43
N VAL A 132 8.66 7.44 19.80
CA VAL A 132 9.39 8.43 18.98
C VAL A 132 9.85 7.84 17.66
N GLN A 133 10.32 6.59 17.65
CA GLN A 133 10.68 5.91 16.40
C GLN A 133 9.48 5.70 15.48
N ILE A 134 8.30 5.38 16.02
CA ILE A 134 7.07 5.26 15.22
C ILE A 134 6.66 6.63 14.66
N GLU A 135 6.74 7.69 15.46
CA GLU A 135 6.46 9.07 15.00
C GLU A 135 7.42 9.48 13.88
N ASN A 136 8.71 9.21 14.03
CA ASN A 136 9.73 9.46 13.01
C ASN A 136 9.49 8.64 11.74
N PHE A 137 9.10 7.38 11.88
CA PHE A 137 8.73 6.53 10.74
C PHE A 137 7.59 7.15 9.95
N VAL A 138 6.48 7.48 10.62
CA VAL A 138 5.32 8.11 9.99
C VAL A 138 5.70 9.43 9.32
N TYR A 139 6.55 10.22 9.97
CA TYR A 139 7.04 11.48 9.44
C TYR A 139 7.91 11.31 8.19
N ASN A 140 8.81 10.33 8.16
CA ASN A 140 9.69 10.08 7.02
C ASN A 140 8.89 9.66 5.78
N ILE A 141 7.95 8.72 5.93
CA ILE A 141 7.06 8.30 4.84
C ILE A 141 6.23 9.47 4.35
N HIS A 142 5.65 10.25 5.27
CA HIS A 142 4.91 11.43 4.88
C HIS A 142 5.75 12.42 4.07
N THR A 143 7.00 12.65 4.48
CA THR A 143 7.90 13.56 3.77
C THR A 143 8.16 13.07 2.36
N LYS A 144 8.38 11.76 2.17
CA LYS A 144 8.50 11.14 0.84
C LYS A 144 7.23 11.29 0.00
N VAL A 145 6.05 11.07 0.59
CA VAL A 145 4.77 11.29 -0.08
C VAL A 145 4.61 12.75 -0.51
N MET A 146 4.93 13.71 0.37
CA MET A 146 4.87 15.13 0.04
C MET A 146 5.87 15.52 -1.06
N GLN A 147 7.08 14.96 -1.04
CA GLN A 147 8.05 15.16 -2.12
C GLN A 147 7.49 14.66 -3.45
N HIS A 148 6.93 13.46 -3.46
CA HIS A 148 6.32 12.89 -4.67
C HIS A 148 5.15 13.73 -5.19
N VAL A 149 4.29 14.25 -4.30
CA VAL A 149 3.20 15.16 -4.68
C VAL A 149 3.73 16.42 -5.37
N LEU A 150 4.82 17.00 -4.88
CA LEU A 150 5.42 18.20 -5.48
C LEU A 150 6.02 17.89 -6.86
N THR A 151 6.71 16.76 -7.00
CA THR A 151 7.24 16.29 -8.29
C THR A 151 6.10 16.02 -9.28
N TRP A 152 5.04 15.35 -8.83
CA TRP A 152 3.85 15.07 -9.64
C TRP A 152 3.16 16.35 -10.10
N GLN A 153 3.02 17.35 -9.22
CA GLN A 153 2.47 18.67 -9.58
C GLN A 153 3.29 19.34 -10.68
N GLN A 154 4.62 19.28 -10.59
CA GLN A 154 5.51 19.86 -11.60
C GLN A 154 5.37 19.17 -12.96
N SER A 155 5.24 17.84 -12.98
CA SER A 155 5.09 17.09 -14.23
C SER A 155 3.70 17.22 -14.87
N HIS A 156 2.66 17.56 -14.09
CA HIS A 156 1.28 17.66 -14.57
C HIS A 156 0.73 19.10 -14.52
N ASN A 157 1.60 20.12 -14.54
CA ASN A 157 1.18 21.52 -14.39
C ASN A 157 0.18 21.97 -15.47
N GLU A 158 0.42 21.61 -16.74
CA GLU A 158 -0.48 21.98 -17.85
C GLU A 158 -1.88 21.36 -17.70
N GLU A 159 -1.95 20.10 -17.25
CA GLU A 159 -3.23 19.42 -16.99
C GLU A 159 -3.98 20.05 -15.81
N LEU A 160 -3.24 20.43 -14.76
CA LEU A 160 -3.80 21.17 -13.63
C LEU A 160 -4.31 22.54 -14.06
N GLU A 161 -3.69 23.24 -15.01
CA GLU A 161 -4.21 24.52 -15.50
C GLU A 161 -5.49 24.37 -16.33
N CYS A 162 -5.60 23.27 -17.09
CA CYS A 162 -6.66 23.10 -18.09
C CYS A 162 -7.87 22.28 -17.62
N SER A 163 -7.77 21.52 -16.52
CA SER A 163 -8.83 20.60 -16.06
C SER A 163 -9.28 20.92 -14.63
N GLU A 164 -10.49 21.47 -14.50
CA GLU A 164 -11.13 21.74 -13.20
C GLU A 164 -11.25 20.46 -12.35
N LYS A 165 -11.52 19.31 -12.97
CA LYS A 165 -11.59 18.01 -12.27
C LYS A 165 -10.24 17.63 -11.66
N MET A 166 -9.13 17.82 -12.38
CA MET A 166 -7.79 17.54 -11.87
C MET A 166 -7.41 18.52 -10.75
N GLN A 167 -7.76 19.80 -10.89
CA GLN A 167 -7.56 20.79 -9.83
C GLN A 167 -8.30 20.41 -8.54
N GLN A 168 -9.57 20.01 -8.65
CA GLN A 168 -10.37 19.59 -7.49
C GLN A 168 -9.77 18.34 -6.84
N TRP A 169 -9.40 17.34 -7.63
CA TRP A 169 -8.76 16.12 -7.14
C TRP A 169 -7.47 16.43 -6.36
N PHE A 170 -6.58 17.23 -6.96
CA PHE A 170 -5.31 17.62 -6.37
C PHE A 170 -5.49 18.47 -5.10
N HIS A 171 -6.46 19.39 -5.10
CA HIS A 171 -6.78 20.22 -3.93
C HIS A 171 -7.25 19.36 -2.75
N VAL A 172 -8.11 18.36 -3.00
CA VAL A 172 -8.58 17.43 -1.97
C VAL A 172 -7.40 16.59 -1.42
N LEU A 173 -6.53 16.08 -2.29
CA LEU A 173 -5.32 15.36 -1.88
C LEU A 173 -4.43 16.22 -0.98
N LEU A 174 -4.09 17.43 -1.42
CA LEU A 174 -3.28 18.36 -0.63
C LEU A 174 -3.92 18.69 0.71
N LYS A 175 -5.24 18.92 0.74
CA LYS A 175 -5.96 19.17 1.99
C LYS A 175 -5.80 18.00 2.95
N LYS A 176 -5.94 16.76 2.49
CA LYS A 176 -5.77 15.56 3.34
C LYS A 176 -4.35 15.42 3.88
N LEU A 177 -3.34 15.74 3.07
CA LEU A 177 -1.94 15.64 3.48
C LEU A 177 -1.53 16.77 4.45
N THR A 178 -2.03 17.98 4.23
CA THR A 178 -1.68 19.16 5.03
C THR A 178 -2.49 19.30 6.32
N THR A 179 -3.77 18.89 6.34
CA THR A 179 -4.57 18.82 7.57
C THR A 179 -4.26 17.56 8.37
N ARG A 180 -3.03 17.47 8.87
CA ARG A 180 -2.61 16.41 9.79
C ARG A 180 -3.49 16.44 11.04
N ARG A 181 -4.43 15.50 11.14
CA ARG A 181 -5.03 15.14 12.43
C ARG A 181 -3.99 14.38 13.26
N SER A 182 -4.06 14.51 14.58
CA SER A 182 -3.27 13.70 15.49
C SER A 182 -3.47 12.22 15.16
N PHE A 183 -2.35 11.54 14.98
CA PHE A 183 -2.32 10.15 14.55
C PHE A 183 -2.24 9.24 15.77
N SER A 184 -3.00 8.13 15.78
CA SER A 184 -2.95 7.18 16.89
C SER A 184 -1.79 6.20 16.71
N ILE A 185 -0.71 6.43 17.45
CA ILE A 185 0.47 5.56 17.42
C ILE A 185 0.12 4.12 17.82
N ASP A 186 -0.80 3.94 18.76
CA ASP A 186 -1.25 2.62 19.18
C ASP A 186 -1.99 1.88 18.07
N LYS A 187 -2.85 2.58 17.31
CA LYS A 187 -3.55 1.98 16.16
C LYS A 187 -2.56 1.57 15.07
N VAL A 188 -1.54 2.38 14.82
CA VAL A 188 -0.57 2.06 13.77
C VAL A 188 0.41 1.00 14.17
N LYS A 189 0.88 1.01 15.42
CA LYS A 189 1.62 -0.12 15.97
C LYS A 189 0.82 -1.41 15.83
N LYS A 190 -0.47 -1.38 16.19
CA LYS A 190 -1.36 -2.54 16.07
C LYS A 190 -1.51 -2.99 14.62
N ARG A 191 -1.76 -2.07 13.69
CA ARG A 191 -1.96 -2.39 12.27
C ARG A 191 -0.68 -2.87 11.61
N ILE A 192 0.46 -2.20 11.77
CA ILE A 192 1.76 -2.68 11.27
C ILE A 192 2.05 -4.08 11.80
N SER A 193 1.83 -4.31 13.10
CA SER A 193 2.01 -5.63 13.70
C SER A 193 1.07 -6.70 13.11
N SER A 194 -0.11 -6.31 12.63
CA SER A 194 -1.04 -7.23 11.95
C SER A 194 -0.63 -7.52 10.50
N ILE A 195 0.02 -6.58 9.82
CA ILE A 195 0.60 -6.83 8.48
C ILE A 195 1.66 -7.93 8.58
N MET A 196 2.53 -7.85 9.59
CA MET A 196 3.58 -8.85 9.83
C MET A 196 3.01 -10.24 10.17
N GLU A 197 1.81 -10.30 10.77
CA GLU A 197 1.12 -11.58 11.00
C GLU A 197 0.61 -12.25 9.72
N PHE A 198 0.53 -11.50 8.62
CA PHE A 198 0.08 -11.98 7.31
C PHE A 198 1.24 -12.50 6.45
N ASN A 199 2.44 -11.92 6.57
CA ASN A 199 3.59 -12.27 5.73
C ASN A 199 4.48 -13.41 6.26
N ASN A 200 4.30 -13.86 7.51
CA ASN A 200 5.22 -14.83 8.14
C ASN A 200 5.05 -16.32 7.74
N LYS A 201 4.36 -16.66 6.64
CA LYS A 201 4.27 -18.07 6.18
C LYS A 201 4.13 -18.21 4.66
N PHE A 202 5.10 -17.68 3.92
CA PHE A 202 5.41 -18.17 2.58
C PHE A 202 6.79 -18.80 2.59
N ASP A 203 6.88 -19.97 3.23
CA ASP A 203 7.90 -21.02 2.98
C ASP A 203 7.13 -22.32 2.71
#